data_AF-A0A5K1FGS2-F1
#
_entry.id   AF-A0A5K1FGS2-F1
#
_cell.length_a   1.000
_cell.length_b   1.000
_cell.length_c   1.000
_cell.angle_alpha   90.00
_cell.angle_beta   90.00
_cell.angle_gamma   90.00
#
_symmetry.space_group_name_H-M   'P 1'
#
loop_
_entity.id
_entity.type
_entity.pdbx_description
1 polymer ?
#
loop_
_entity_poly.entity_id
_entity_poly.type
_entity_poly.pdbx_seq_one_letter_code
_entity_poly.pdbx_strand_id
1 'polypeptide(L)' 'ALEAIEKLQKSVDTLIVIPNDRLLDVVEEQTPLQDAFLLADDVLRQGVQGISDIIT' A
#
# COMPACT_ATOMS: atom_id res chain seq x y z
N ALA A 1 -12.78 5.21 6.11
CA ALA A 1 -11.62 5.29 5.18
C ALA A 1 -11.73 6.47 4.22
N LEU A 2 -12.83 6.60 3.46
CA LEU A 2 -13.03 7.69 2.48
C LEU A 2 -12.85 9.10 3.05
N GLU A 3 -13.47 9.42 4.19
CA GLU A 3 -13.26 10.73 4.85
C GLU A 3 -11.81 10.99 5.28
N ALA A 4 -11.05 9.95 5.64
CA ALA A 4 -9.65 10.08 6.03
C ALA A 4 -8.76 10.35 4.80
N ILE A 5 -9.06 9.68 3.69
CA ILE A 5 -8.43 9.90 2.38
C ILE A 5 -8.68 11.34 1.92
N GLU A 6 -9.93 11.83 1.98
CA GLU A 6 -10.26 13.21 1.62
C GLU A 6 -9.56 14.25 2.50
N LYS A 7 -9.37 13.96 3.79
CA LYS A 7 -8.60 14.84 4.69
C LYS A 7 -7.11 14.85 4.31
N LEU A 8 -6.52 13.69 4.05
CA LEU A 8 -5.12 13.56 3.64
C LEU A 8 -4.84 14.26 2.31
N GLN A 9 -5.74 14.13 1.33
CA GLN A 9 -5.61 14.80 0.02
C GLN A 9 -5.49 16.32 0.13
N LYS A 10 -6.06 16.95 1.17
CA LYS A 10 -5.97 18.40 1.37
C LYS A 10 -4.63 18.86 1.93
N SER A 11 -3.80 17.95 2.41
CA SER A 11 -2.57 18.24 3.15
C SER A 11 -1.31 17.61 2.55
N VAL A 12 -1.40 16.96 1.38
CA VAL A 12 -0.24 16.32 0.71
C VAL A 12 -0.18 16.73 -0.77
N ASP A 13 1.03 16.83 -1.32
CA ASP A 13 1.24 17.10 -2.75
C ASP A 13 0.84 15.92 -3.65
N THR A 14 0.97 14.69 -3.15
CA THR A 14 0.57 13.47 -3.86
C THR A 14 0.13 12.43 -2.84
N LEU A 15 -1.03 11.81 -3.09
CA LEU A 15 -1.55 10.72 -2.28
C LEU A 15 -1.53 9.43 -3.09
N ILE A 16 -0.86 8.40 -2.56
CA ILE A 16 -0.83 7.06 -3.13
C ILE A 16 -1.69 6.17 -2.25
N VAL A 17 -2.70 5.53 -2.83
CA VAL A 17 -3.62 4.64 -2.13
C VAL A 17 -3.40 3.22 -2.64
N ILE A 18 -2.99 2.31 -1.74
CA ILE A 18 -2.83 0.89 -2.05
C ILE A 18 -4.04 0.13 -1.49
N PRO A 19 -4.90 -0.44 -2.35
CA PRO A 19 -6.06 -1.21 -1.91
C PRO A 19 -5.62 -2.61 -1.47
N ASN A 20 -5.83 -2.95 -0.20
CA ASN A 20 -5.47 -4.26 0.33
C ASN A 20 -6.22 -5.41 -0.34
N ASP A 21 -7.42 -5.19 -0.88
CA ASP A 21 -8.20 -6.20 -1.61
C ASP A 21 -7.42 -6.76 -2.81
N ARG A 22 -6.58 -5.94 -3.46
CA ARG A 22 -5.73 -6.36 -4.58
C ARG A 22 -4.52 -7.17 -4.14
N LEU A 23 -4.11 -7.04 -2.88
CA LEU A 23 -3.02 -7.81 -2.32
C LEU A 23 -3.48 -9.23 -1.98
N LEU A 24 -4.75 -9.37 -1.57
CA LEU A 24 -5.37 -10.67 -1.33
C LEU A 24 -5.48 -11.53 -2.60
N ASP A 25 -5.60 -10.92 -3.79
CA ASP A 25 -5.60 -11.64 -5.07
C ASP A 25 -4.24 -12.35 -5.36
N VAL A 26 -3.16 -11.91 -4.71
CA VAL A 26 -1.79 -12.43 -4.91
C VAL A 26 -1.39 -13.41 -3.79
N VAL A 27 -2.19 -13.48 -2.73
CA VAL A 27 -1.96 -14.31 -1.54
C VAL A 27 -2.72 -15.63 -1.72
N GLU A 28 -2.08 -16.75 -1.40
CA GLU A 28 -2.77 -18.06 -1.44
C GLU A 28 -3.85 -18.12 -0.35
N GLU A 29 -5.00 -18.76 -0.62
CA GLU A 29 -6.11 -18.86 0.36
C GLU A 29 -5.71 -19.49 1.70
N GLN A 30 -4.58 -20.21 1.72
CA GLN A 30 -4.05 -20.93 2.89
C GLN A 30 -3.07 -20.08 3.71
N THR A 31 -2.72 -18.88 3.23
CA THR A 31 -1.77 -18.00 3.89
C THR A 31 -2.40 -17.43 5.17
N PRO A 32 -1.71 -17.54 6.33
CA PRO A 32 -2.13 -16.90 7.56
C PRO A 32 -2.29 -15.39 7.38
N LEU A 33 -3.28 -14.81 8.06
CA LEU A 33 -3.56 -13.36 7.98
C LEU A 33 -2.33 -12.49 8.28
N GLN A 34 -1.47 -12.91 9.22
CA GLN A 34 -0.23 -12.20 9.54
C GLN A 34 0.74 -12.15 8.34
N ASP A 35 0.90 -13.26 7.63
CA ASP A 35 1.80 -13.35 6.49
C ASP A 35 1.27 -12.54 5.30
N ALA A 36 -0.06 -12.48 5.14
CA ALA A 36 -0.71 -11.62 4.16
C ALA A 36 -0.45 -10.13 4.43
N PHE A 37 -0.43 -9.71 5.70
CA PHE A 37 -0.07 -8.34 6.06
C PHE A 37 1.42 -8.04 5.84
N LEU A 38 2.31 -8.99 6.09
CA LEU A 38 3.74 -8.83 5.79
C LEU A 38 3.98 -8.65 4.29
N LEU A 39 3.23 -9.38 3.46
CA LEU A 39 3.27 -9.18 2.00
C LEU A 39 2.80 -7.78 1.61
N ALA A 40 1.74 -7.29 2.25
CA ALA A 40 1.25 -5.93 2.02
C ALA A 40 2.26 -4.85 2.37
N ASP A 41 2.96 -5.02 3.50
CA ASP A 41 4.04 -4.13 3.93
C ASP A 41 5.20 -4.14 2.94
N ASP A 42 5.55 -5.30 2.36
CA ASP A 42 6.61 -5.35 1.34
C ASP A 42 6.20 -4.63 0.04
N VAL A 43 4.94 -4.74 -0.38
CA VAL A 43 4.44 -3.97 -1.55
C VAL A 43 4.48 -2.47 -1.28
N LEU A 44 4.09 -2.02 -0.09
CA LEU A 44 4.22 -0.63 0.33
C LEU A 44 5.68 -0.16 0.29
N ARG A 45 6.59 -0.96 0.83
CA ARG A 45 8.04 -0.68 0.82
C ARG A 45 8.59 -0.55 -0.59
N GLN A 46 8.24 -1.47 -1.49
CA GLN A 46 8.66 -1.43 -2.89
C GLN A 46 8.12 -0.18 -3.60
N GLY A 47 6.87 0.22 -3.34
CA GLY A 47 6.28 1.44 -3.89
C GLY A 47 7.04 2.70 -3.46
N VAL A 48 7.41 2.80 -2.18
CA VAL A 48 8.19 3.94 -1.66
C VAL A 48 9.62 3.94 -2.20
N GLN A 49 10.26 2.76 -2.30
CA GLN A 49 11.61 2.62 -2.85
C GLN A 49 11.65 3.05 -4.32
N GLY A 50 10.71 2.57 -5.15
CA GLY A 50 10.67 2.89 -6.57
C GLY A 50 10.51 4.38 -6.86
N ILE A 51 9.76 5.11 -6.01
CA ILE A 51 9.64 6.57 -6.13
C ILE A 51 10.95 7.25 -5.72
N SER A 52 11.57 6.78 -4.63
CA SER A 52 12.83 7.33 -4.12
C SER A 52 13.99 7.15 -5.11
N ASP A 53 14.02 6.02 -5.82
CA ASP A 53 15.04 5.68 -6.81
C ASP A 53 14.90 6.48 -8.13
N ILE A 54 13.70 6.99 -8.44
CA ILE A 54 13.47 7.83 -9.64
C ILE A 54 13.92 9.28 -9.40
N ILE A 55 13.93 9.74 -8.15
CA ILE A 55 14.26 11.13 -7.78
C ILE A 55 15.76 11.31 -7.49
N THR A 56 16.47 10.24 -7.07
CA THR A 56 17.92 10.26 -6.80
C THR A 56 18.73 10.13 -8.08
#